data_AF-A0AAN8IJG9-F1
#
_entry.id   AF-A0AAN8IJG9-F1
#
_cell.length_a   1.000
_cell.length_b   1.000
_cell.length_c   1.000
_cell.angle_alpha   90.00
_cell.angle_beta   90.00
_cell.angle_gamma   90.00
#
_symmetry.space_group_name_H-M   'P 1'
#
loop_
_entity.id
_entity.type
_entity.pdbx_description
1 polymer ?
#
loop_
_entity_poly.entity_id
_entity_poly.type
_entity_poly.pdbx_seq_one_letter_code
_entity_poly.pdbx_strand_id
1 'polypeptide(L)'
;MLKQFNFGSGINLTQFVCLATCNRLHAEVHYGNEEEDFLTRLRRDLIESVRGETRVIVASYDRSQLQQTGTGHFSPLAAFHAKSDRVLIMDVARFKYPPHWVELKQLQKAMCSIDISTKKARGEFKSSLCTSAESFKPLGR
;
A
#
# COMPACT_ATOMS: atom_id res chain seq x y z
N MET A 1 2.67 -23.75 11.06
CA MET A 1 2.34 -22.97 12.28
C MET A 1 1.34 -21.88 11.88
N LEU A 2 0.05 -22.04 12.21
CA LEU A 2 -0.98 -21.06 11.87
C LEU A 2 -0.74 -19.79 12.71
N LYS A 3 -0.39 -18.67 12.06
CA LYS A 3 -0.30 -17.37 12.73
C LYS A 3 -1.70 -17.02 13.21
N GLN A 4 -1.87 -16.97 14.53
CA GLN A 4 -3.12 -16.61 15.18
C GLN A 4 -3.52 -15.19 14.73
N PHE A 5 -4.67 -15.04 14.06
CA PHE A 5 -5.22 -13.74 13.70
C PHE A 5 -6.01 -13.20 14.89
N ASN A 6 -5.57 -12.07 15.44
CA ASN A 6 -6.40 -11.30 16.36
C ASN A 6 -7.31 -10.38 15.54
N PHE A 7 -8.61 -10.67 15.51
CA PHE A 7 -9.60 -9.88 14.76
C PHE A 7 -9.70 -8.42 15.23
N GLY A 8 -9.21 -8.08 16.43
CA GLY A 8 -9.28 -6.72 16.97
C GLY A 8 -8.20 -5.76 16.46
N SER A 9 -7.13 -6.23 15.80
CA SER A 9 -5.94 -5.41 15.48
C SER A 9 -5.75 -5.11 13.99
N GLY A 10 -6.68 -5.54 13.11
CA GLY A 10 -6.48 -5.46 11.66
C GLY A 10 -5.34 -6.36 11.16
N ILE A 11 -4.79 -6.05 9.99
CA ILE A 11 -3.68 -6.79 9.36
C ILE A 11 -2.47 -5.90 9.12
N ASN A 12 -1.27 -6.47 9.11
CA ASN A 12 -0.04 -5.80 8.68
C ASN A 12 0.32 -6.09 7.21
N LEU A 13 1.31 -5.36 6.67
CA LEU A 13 1.75 -5.51 5.26
C LEU A 13 2.15 -6.95 4.90
N THR A 14 2.82 -7.68 5.79
CA THR A 14 3.22 -9.08 5.52
C THR A 14 2.00 -10.00 5.43
N GLN A 15 1.01 -9.80 6.29
CA GLN A 15 -0.26 -10.54 6.21
C GLN A 15 -1.05 -10.16 4.96
N PHE A 16 -1.01 -8.89 4.55
CA PHE A 16 -1.69 -8.44 3.34
C PHE A 16 -1.09 -9.06 2.07
N VAL A 17 0.25 -9.15 1.97
CA VAL A 17 0.92 -9.93 0.92
C VAL A 17 0.48 -11.38 0.94
N CYS A 18 0.48 -12.02 2.11
CA CYS A 18 0.06 -13.41 2.23
C CYS A 18 -1.36 -13.62 1.69
N LEU A 19 -2.31 -12.73 2.02
CA LEU A 19 -3.67 -12.77 1.50
C LEU A 19 -3.70 -12.61 -0.03
N ALA A 20 -2.97 -11.64 -0.58
CA ALA A 20 -2.91 -11.41 -2.01
C ALA A 20 -2.31 -12.61 -2.78
N THR A 21 -1.20 -13.14 -2.28
CA THR A 21 -0.57 -14.35 -2.84
C THR A 21 -1.49 -15.57 -2.74
N CYS A 22 -2.20 -15.75 -1.62
CA CYS A 22 -3.19 -16.83 -1.51
C CYS A 22 -4.33 -16.70 -2.52
N ASN A 23 -4.62 -15.48 -2.99
CA ASN A 23 -5.58 -15.17 -4.04
C ASN A 23 -4.94 -15.06 -5.44
N ARG A 24 -3.78 -15.69 -5.64
CA ARG A 24 -3.08 -15.80 -6.95
C ARG A 24 -2.65 -14.46 -7.56
N LEU A 25 -2.41 -13.46 -6.73
CA LEU A 25 -1.75 -12.23 -7.16
C LEU A 25 -0.25 -12.35 -6.93
N HIS A 26 0.52 -11.80 -7.87
CA HIS A 26 1.91 -11.45 -7.59
C HIS A 26 1.90 -10.18 -6.72
N ALA A 27 2.56 -10.23 -5.57
CA ALA A 27 2.48 -9.17 -4.57
C ALA A 27 3.86 -8.86 -4.00
N GLU A 28 4.21 -7.58 -3.98
CA GLU A 28 5.47 -7.04 -3.49
C GLU A 28 5.20 -5.94 -2.45
N VAL A 29 6.16 -5.75 -1.54
CA VAL A 29 6.12 -4.67 -0.55
C VAL A 29 7.38 -3.85 -0.66
N HIS A 30 7.19 -2.54 -0.72
CA HIS A 30 8.25 -1.56 -0.56
C HIS A 30 7.99 -0.76 0.71
N TYR A 31 8.80 -1.02 1.74
CA TYR A 31 8.71 -0.29 2.99
C TYR A 31 9.08 1.19 2.79
N GLY A 32 8.35 2.08 3.46
CA GLY A 32 8.54 3.52 3.38
C GLY A 32 9.96 3.92 3.77
N ASN A 33 10.55 4.81 2.98
CA ASN A 33 11.85 5.42 3.22
C ASN A 33 11.76 6.91 2.81
N GLU A 34 12.42 7.81 3.54
CA GLU A 34 12.46 9.26 3.27
C GLU A 34 13.37 9.63 2.09
N GLU A 35 14.18 8.70 1.59
CA GLU A 35 15.05 8.88 0.42
C GLU A 35 14.27 9.20 -0.87
N GLU A 36 14.88 10.03 -1.73
CA GLU A 36 14.30 10.42 -3.02
C GLU A 36 14.11 9.24 -3.97
N ASP A 37 14.94 8.21 -3.86
CA ASP A 37 14.84 6.97 -4.63
C ASP A 37 13.55 6.20 -4.32
N PHE A 38 13.04 6.29 -3.09
CA PHE A 38 11.73 5.73 -2.75
C PHE A 38 10.61 6.53 -3.41
N LEU A 39 10.64 7.87 -3.28
CA LEU A 39 9.63 8.76 -3.87
C LEU A 39 9.57 8.63 -5.39
N THR A 40 10.73 8.50 -6.05
CA THR A 40 10.85 8.29 -7.49
C THR A 40 10.24 6.96 -7.93
N ARG A 41 10.52 5.87 -7.20
CA ARG A 41 9.92 4.55 -7.47
C ARG A 41 8.41 4.55 -7.25
N LEU A 42 7.94 5.08 -6.12
CA LEU A 42 6.52 5.20 -5.81
C LEU A 42 5.78 5.97 -6.92
N ARG A 43 6.36 7.07 -7.42
CA ARG A 43 5.79 7.84 -8.53
C ARG A 43 5.69 7.01 -9.81
N ARG A 44 6.74 6.27 -10.17
CA ARG A 44 6.75 5.37 -11.34
C ARG A 44 5.69 4.29 -11.19
N ASP A 45 5.68 3.59 -10.06
CA ASP A 45 4.78 2.45 -9.81
C ASP A 45 3.31 2.88 -9.79
N LEU A 46 3.02 4.07 -9.24
CA LEU A 46 1.71 4.70 -9.31
C LEU A 46 1.29 5.01 -10.75
N ILE A 47 2.16 5.64 -11.55
CA ILE A 47 1.86 5.97 -12.95
C ILE A 47 1.60 4.71 -13.77
N GLU A 48 2.38 3.65 -13.57
CA GLU A 48 2.15 2.36 -14.22
C GLU A 48 0.83 1.74 -13.81
N SER A 49 0.47 1.81 -12.53
CA SER A 49 -0.78 1.25 -12.01
C SER A 49 -2.01 1.99 -12.53
N VAL A 50 -2.02 3.32 -12.53
CA VAL A 50 -3.20 4.10 -12.95
C VAL A 50 -3.40 4.14 -14.48
N ARG A 51 -2.37 3.77 -15.26
CA ARG A 51 -2.46 3.65 -16.73
C ARG A 51 -2.76 2.23 -17.20
N GLY A 52 -2.44 1.22 -16.39
CA GLY A 52 -2.64 -0.19 -16.72
C GLY A 52 -3.91 -0.76 -16.10
N GLU A 53 -4.25 -1.97 -16.52
CA GLU A 53 -5.44 -2.69 -16.02
C GLU A 53 -5.08 -3.82 -15.03
N THR A 54 -3.80 -4.19 -14.98
CA THR A 54 -3.35 -5.42 -14.32
C THR A 54 -2.58 -5.17 -13.02
N ARG A 55 -2.30 -3.91 -12.68
CA ARG A 55 -1.48 -3.52 -11.53
C ARG A 55 -2.26 -2.59 -10.61
N VAL A 56 -2.20 -2.87 -9.30
CA VAL A 56 -2.83 -2.03 -8.26
C VAL A 56 -1.82 -1.73 -7.17
N ILE A 57 -1.73 -0.45 -6.82
CA ILE A 57 -0.99 0.02 -5.65
C ILE A 57 -1.94 0.29 -4.48
N VAL A 58 -1.59 -0.22 -3.30
CA VAL A 58 -2.25 0.09 -2.04
C VAL A 58 -1.23 0.68 -1.08
N ALA A 59 -1.51 1.86 -0.54
CA ALA A 59 -0.68 2.46 0.49
C ALA A 59 -1.04 1.89 1.86
N SER A 60 -0.03 1.52 2.66
CA SER A 60 -0.11 1.45 4.11
C SER A 60 0.48 2.71 4.68
N TYR A 61 -0.28 3.48 5.44
CA TYR A 61 0.15 4.80 5.92
C TYR A 61 -0.43 5.13 7.30
N ASP A 62 0.22 6.06 8.00
CA ASP A 62 -0.30 6.62 9.25
C ASP A 62 -1.15 7.86 8.97
N ARG A 63 -2.43 7.79 9.32
CA ARG A 63 -3.40 8.89 9.17
C ARG A 63 -3.00 10.17 9.90
N SER A 64 -2.32 10.07 11.04
CA SER A 64 -1.90 11.24 11.80
C SER A 64 -0.96 12.14 11.00
N GLN A 65 -0.13 11.55 10.12
CA GLN A 65 0.73 12.30 9.21
C GLN A 65 -0.06 13.06 8.14
N LEU A 66 -1.31 12.68 7.87
CA LEU A 66 -2.20 13.38 6.93
C LEU A 66 -3.22 14.28 7.64
N GLN A 67 -3.00 14.59 8.92
CA GLN A 67 -3.94 15.36 9.76
C GLN A 67 -5.32 14.70 9.87
N GLN A 68 -5.36 13.37 9.75
CA GLN A 68 -6.55 12.56 9.90
C GLN A 68 -6.53 11.84 11.25
N THR A 69 -7.70 11.72 11.87
CA THR A 69 -7.86 10.95 13.11
C THR A 69 -7.64 9.45 12.88
N GLY A 70 -7.00 8.79 13.84
CA GLY A 70 -6.59 7.39 13.76
C GLY A 70 -5.11 7.22 13.38
N THR A 71 -4.64 5.99 13.37
CA THR A 71 -3.24 5.65 13.05
C THR A 71 -3.16 4.89 11.73
N GLY A 72 -2.70 3.62 11.74
CA GLY A 72 -2.48 2.82 10.55
C GLY A 72 -3.74 2.63 9.70
N HIS A 73 -3.59 2.78 8.39
CA HIS A 73 -4.65 2.57 7.42
C HIS A 73 -4.10 1.99 6.11
N PHE A 74 -4.98 1.33 5.35
CA PHE A 74 -4.71 0.85 4.00
C PHE A 74 -5.74 1.42 3.04
N SER A 75 -5.32 1.94 1.88
CA SER A 75 -6.25 2.34 0.83
C SER A 75 -5.59 2.32 -0.56
N PRO A 76 -6.32 1.95 -1.62
CA PRO A 76 -5.82 1.99 -2.98
C PRO A 76 -5.45 3.41 -3.41
N LEU A 77 -4.41 3.52 -4.24
CA LEU A 77 -4.04 4.75 -4.92
C LEU A 77 -4.59 4.71 -6.35
N ALA A 78 -5.51 5.60 -6.68
CA ALA A 78 -6.34 5.44 -7.89
C ALA A 78 -6.06 6.46 -9.00
N ALA A 79 -5.37 7.55 -8.72
CA ALA A 79 -5.01 8.54 -9.72
C ALA A 79 -3.76 9.32 -9.32
N PHE A 80 -3.05 9.83 -10.32
CA PHE A 80 -1.90 10.70 -10.13
C PHE A 80 -2.06 11.97 -10.97
N HIS A 81 -1.90 13.12 -10.33
CA HIS A 81 -1.95 14.42 -10.98
C HIS A 81 -0.53 15.02 -11.02
N ALA A 82 0.11 14.89 -12.19
CA ALA A 82 1.53 15.23 -12.38
C ALA A 82 1.86 16.70 -12.10
N LYS A 83 1.00 17.65 -12.49
CA LYS A 83 1.29 19.08 -12.34
C LYS A 83 1.40 19.52 -10.87
N SER A 84 0.62 18.92 -9.99
CA SER A 84 0.65 19.24 -8.55
C SER A 84 1.36 18.18 -7.72
N ASP A 85 1.93 17.15 -8.34
CA ASP A 85 2.52 15.97 -7.68
C ASP A 85 1.61 15.36 -6.59
N ARG A 86 0.32 15.18 -6.93
CA ARG A 86 -0.70 14.67 -6.00
C ARG A 86 -1.19 13.30 -6.41
N VAL A 87 -1.55 12.50 -5.42
CA VAL A 87 -2.15 11.17 -5.56
C VAL A 87 -3.53 11.15 -4.92
N LEU A 88 -4.46 10.46 -5.58
CA LEU A 88 -5.80 10.21 -5.06
C LEU A 88 -5.81 8.94 -4.22
N ILE A 89 -6.08 9.08 -2.93
CA ILE A 89 -6.33 7.97 -2.02
C ILE A 89 -7.83 7.64 -2.06
N MET A 90 -8.17 6.40 -2.43
CA MET A 90 -9.54 5.88 -2.37
C MET A 90 -9.81 5.33 -0.97
N ASP A 91 -10.06 6.23 -0.01
CA ASP A 91 -10.23 5.86 1.39
C ASP A 91 -11.37 4.84 1.59
N VAL A 92 -11.02 3.65 2.09
CA VAL A 92 -11.99 2.55 2.27
C VAL A 92 -12.86 2.75 3.52
N ALA A 93 -12.45 3.61 4.46
CA ALA A 93 -13.27 4.01 5.61
C ALA A 93 -14.21 5.17 5.25
N ARG A 94 -15.11 4.93 4.29
CA ARG A 94 -16.01 5.94 3.70
C ARG A 94 -16.93 6.65 4.70
N PHE A 95 -17.15 6.05 5.88
CA PHE A 95 -17.88 6.69 6.98
C PHE A 95 -17.11 7.85 7.63
N LYS A 96 -15.81 7.99 7.32
CA LYS A 96 -14.88 8.89 7.99
C LYS A 96 -14.27 9.93 7.05
N TYR A 97 -13.76 9.48 5.90
CA TYR A 97 -13.17 10.37 4.90
C TYR A 97 -13.65 9.97 3.49
N PRO A 98 -13.97 10.94 2.63
CA PRO A 98 -14.14 10.67 1.21
C PRO A 98 -12.79 10.36 0.54
N PRO A 99 -12.78 9.87 -0.71
CA PRO A 99 -11.58 9.91 -1.53
C PRO A 99 -10.97 11.31 -1.57
N HIS A 100 -9.67 11.42 -1.37
CA HIS A 100 -9.00 12.71 -1.18
C HIS A 100 -7.60 12.73 -1.81
N TRP A 101 -7.19 13.92 -2.23
CA TRP A 101 -5.88 14.14 -2.84
C TRP A 101 -4.85 14.54 -1.80
N VAL A 102 -3.68 13.93 -1.84
CA VAL A 102 -2.53 14.29 -1.01
C VAL A 102 -1.29 14.49 -1.85
N GLU A 103 -0.36 15.31 -1.36
CA GLU A 103 0.96 15.45 -1.98
C GLU A 103 1.72 14.15 -1.84
N LEU A 104 2.40 13.70 -2.90
CA LEU A 104 3.08 12.41 -2.92
C LEU A 104 4.15 12.32 -1.83
N LYS A 105 4.89 13.42 -1.59
CA LYS A 105 5.88 13.53 -0.51
C LYS A 105 5.25 13.43 0.88
N GLN A 106 4.04 13.97 1.06
CA GLN A 106 3.30 13.85 2.33
C GLN A 106 2.85 12.40 2.56
N LEU A 107 2.42 11.71 1.50
CA LEU A 107 2.11 10.29 1.57
C LEU A 107 3.34 9.45 1.90
N GLN A 108 4.51 9.73 1.28
CA GLN A 108 5.79 9.08 1.63
C GLN A 108 6.07 9.20 3.13
N LYS A 109 5.98 10.41 3.69
CA LYS A 109 6.16 10.62 5.14
C LYS A 109 5.21 9.77 5.99
N ALA A 110 3.95 9.67 5.55
CA ALA A 110 2.95 8.81 6.20
C ALA A 110 3.30 7.31 6.10
N MET A 111 3.94 6.87 5.02
CA MET A 111 4.44 5.51 4.85
C MET A 111 5.70 5.20 5.68
N CYS A 112 6.52 6.20 6.01
CA CYS A 112 7.73 6.01 6.83
C CYS A 112 7.43 5.72 8.32
N SER A 113 6.19 5.96 8.76
CA SER A 113 5.77 5.69 10.14
C SER A 113 5.90 4.20 10.48
N ILE A 114 6.32 3.87 11.71
CA ILE A 114 6.54 2.48 12.13
C ILE A 114 5.22 1.81 12.52
N ASP A 115 4.95 0.64 11.93
CA ASP A 115 3.89 -0.24 12.39
C ASP A 115 4.31 -0.96 13.67
N ILE A 116 3.58 -0.71 14.76
CA ILE A 116 3.89 -1.25 16.09
C ILE A 116 3.89 -2.78 16.14
N SER A 117 3.13 -3.45 15.26
CA SER A 117 2.96 -4.90 15.24
C SER A 117 4.13 -5.62 14.59
N THR A 118 4.81 -4.97 13.64
CA THR A 118 5.94 -5.57 12.89
C THR A 118 7.29 -4.92 13.22
N LYS A 119 7.28 -3.75 13.87
CA LYS A 119 8.47 -2.90 14.09
C LYS A 119 9.17 -2.50 12.79
N LYS A 120 8.45 -2.51 11.66
CA LYS A 120 8.91 -2.04 10.37
C LYS A 120 8.13 -0.80 9.97
N ALA A 121 8.68 -0.01 9.05
CA ALA A 121 7.92 1.05 8.41
C ALA A 121 6.63 0.48 7.79
N ARG A 122 5.67 1.36 7.54
CA ARG A 122 4.58 1.08 6.60
C ARG A 122 5.14 1.15 5.18
N GLY A 123 4.34 1.43 4.16
CA GLY A 123 4.86 1.38 2.80
C GLY A 123 3.83 1.14 1.73
N GLU A 124 4.35 0.84 0.56
CA GLU A 124 3.61 0.49 -0.63
C GLU A 124 3.43 -1.03 -0.71
N PHE A 125 2.20 -1.45 -0.98
CA PHE A 125 1.87 -2.78 -1.47
C PHE A 125 1.59 -2.68 -2.97
N LYS A 126 2.35 -3.42 -3.78
CA LYS A 126 2.18 -3.52 -5.22
C LYS A 126 1.66 -4.90 -5.56
N SER A 127 0.56 -4.95 -6.31
CA SER A 127 0.00 -6.22 -6.80
C SER A 127 -0.18 -6.22 -8.30
N SER A 128 -0.10 -7.41 -8.89
CA SER A 128 -0.44 -7.64 -10.28
C SER A 128 -1.09 -9.00 -10.51
N LEU A 129 -1.95 -9.08 -11.52
CA LEU A 129 -2.51 -10.36 -11.98
C LEU A 129 -1.38 -11.30 -12.45
N CYS A 130 -1.40 -12.54 -11.97
CA CYS A 130 -0.60 -13.62 -12.56
C CYS A 130 -1.24 -14.03 -13.89
N THR A 131 -0.73 -13.51 -15.01
CA THR A 131 -1.27 -13.79 -16.36
C THR A 131 -0.82 -15.14 -16.92
N SER A 132 0.06 -15.86 -16.24
CA SER A 132 0.48 -17.22 -16.62
C SER A 132 0.50 -18.16 -15.41
N ALA A 133 0.08 -19.41 -15.60
CA ALA A 133 0.09 -20.45 -14.56
C ALA A 133 1.51 -20.76 -14.04
N GLU A 134 2.55 -20.45 -14.83
CA GLU A 134 3.96 -20.73 -14.52
C GLU A 134 4.62 -19.70 -13.59
N SER A 135 4.00 -18.52 -13.41
CA SER A 135 4.55 -17.44 -12.57
C SER A 135 4.12 -17.52 -11.10
N PHE A 136 3.22 -18.44 -10.74
CA PHE A 136 2.78 -18.65 -9.36
C PHE A 136 3.76 -19.57 -8.61
N LYS A 137 4.67 -18.99 -7.83
CA LYS A 137 5.44 -19.75 -6.83
C LYS A 137 4.64 -19.80 -5.53
N PRO A 138 4.04 -20.95 -5.15
CA PRO A 138 3.40 -21.07 -3.85
C PRO A 138 4.44 -20.81 -2.75
N LEU A 139 4.03 -20.12 -1.68
CA LEU A 139 4.83 -20.02 -0.47
C LEU A 139 5.20 -21.45 -0.04
N GLY A 140 6.51 -21.74 -0.03
CA GLY A 140 7.04 -23.06 0.29
C GLY A 140 6.40 -23.61 1.57
N ARG A 141 6.01 -24.89 1.52
CA ARG A 141 5.70 -25.66 2.72
C ARG A 141 6.97 -25.86 3.55
#